data_AF-A0A6V7J5V7-F1
#
_entry.id   AF-A0A6V7J5V7-F1
#
_cell.length_a   1.000
_cell.length_b   1.000
_cell.length_c   1.000
_cell.angle_alpha   90.00
_cell.angle_beta   90.00
_cell.angle_gamma   90.00
#
_symmetry.space_group_name_H-M   'P 1'
#
loop_
_entity.id
_entity.type
_entity.pdbx_description
1 polymer ?
#
loop_
_entity_poly.entity_id
_entity_poly.type
_entity_poly.pdbx_seq_one_letter_code
_entity_poly.pdbx_strand_id
1 'polypeptide(L)' 'LADLIERDIQYLANLESLDNGKTYADSIGDIEASIAVVRYYAGWCDKIHGNTIQS' A
#
# COMPACT_ATOMS: atom_id res chain seq x y z
N LEU A 1 2.03 -3.13 8.58
CA LEU A 1 2.73 -2.36 7.54
C LEU A 1 1.91 -1.16 7.08
N ALA A 2 0.67 -1.35 6.60
CA ALA A 2 -0.21 -0.24 6.19
C ALA A 2 -0.31 0.88 7.25
N ASP A 3 -0.47 0.54 8.53
CA ASP A 3 -0.57 1.54 9.60
C ASP A 3 0.72 2.36 9.80
N LEU A 4 1.89 1.78 9.48
CA LEU A 4 3.17 2.50 9.55
C LEU A 4 3.30 3.47 8.38
N ILE A 5 2.86 3.06 7.19
CA ILE A 5 2.83 3.93 6.00
C ILE A 5 1.86 5.10 6.23
N GLU A 6 0.69 4.82 6.81
CA GLU A 6 -0.31 5.84 7.16
C GLU A 6 0.22 6.83 8.21
N ARG A 7 0.89 6.33 9.26
CA ARG A 7 1.55 7.19 10.27
C ARG A 7 2.56 8.15 9.63
N ASP A 8 3.34 7.68 8.67
CA ASP A 8 4.46 8.42 8.09
C ASP A 8 4.11 9.08 6.74
N ILE A 9 2.82 9.19 6.40
CA ILE A 9 2.35 9.62 5.08
C ILE A 9 2.94 10.97 4.63
N GLN A 10 3.08 11.93 5.55
CA GLN A 10 3.65 13.25 5.24
C GLN A 10 5.14 13.15 4.88
N TYR A 11 5.90 12.31 5.58
CA TYR A 11 7.32 12.11 5.28
C TYR A 11 7.50 11.43 3.92
N LEU A 12 6.72 10.38 3.67
CA LEU A 12 6.76 9.63 2.41
C LEU A 12 6.35 10.49 1.22
N ALA A 13 5.28 11.29 1.34
CA ALA A 13 4.85 12.18 0.27
C ALA A 13 5.88 13.28 -0.04
N ASN A 14 6.58 13.80 0.97
CA ASN A 14 7.68 14.76 0.75
C ASN A 14 8.85 14.11 0.02
N LEU A 15 9.25 12.90 0.43
CA LEU A 15 10.33 12.16 -0.22
C LEU A 15 9.98 11.86 -1.68
N GLU A 16 8.75 11.42 -1.92
CA GLU A 16 8.23 11.06 -3.23
C GLU A 16 8.11 12.27 -4.16
N SER A 17 7.68 13.43 -3.64
CA SER A 17 7.68 14.70 -4.39
C SER A 17 9.11 15.14 -4.74
N LEU A 18 10.05 14.95 -3.81
CA LEU A 18 11.45 15.32 -4.00
C LEU A 18 12.13 14.46 -5.07
N ASP A 19 11.87 13.15 -5.06
CA ASP A 19 12.52 12.20 -5.97
C ASP A 19 11.91 12.25 -7.38
N ASN A 20 10.57 12.32 -7.47
CA ASN A 20 9.86 12.22 -8.75
C ASN A 20 9.40 13.57 -9.33
N GLY A 21 9.52 14.67 -8.58
CA GLY A 21 9.19 16.03 -9.04
C GLY A 21 7.69 16.33 -9.22
N LYS A 22 6.81 15.39 -8.84
CA LYS A 22 5.35 15.60 -8.85
C LYS A 22 4.90 16.48 -7.68
N THR A 23 3.66 16.95 -7.74
CA THR A 23 3.13 17.79 -6.66
C THR A 23 2.99 16.99 -5.37
N TYR A 24 3.02 17.70 -4.24
CA TYR A 24 2.79 17.09 -2.93
C TYR A 24 1.41 16.42 -2.84
N ALA A 25 0.39 17.04 -3.43
CA ALA A 25 -0.96 16.49 -3.47
C ALA A 25 -1.02 15.16 -4.24
N ASP A 26 -0.38 15.09 -5.42
CA ASP A 26 -0.30 13.84 -6.18
C ASP A 26 0.47 12.77 -5.41
N SER A 27 1.57 13.16 -4.75
CA SER A 27 2.35 12.24 -3.90
C SER A 27 1.54 11.67 -2.74
N ILE A 28 0.71 12.48 -2.07
CA ILE A 28 -0.22 11.99 -1.04
C ILE A 28 -1.14 10.93 -1.61
N GLY A 29 -1.74 11.19 -2.78
CA GLY A 29 -2.61 10.22 -3.45
C GLY A 29 -1.93 8.88 -3.74
N ASP A 30 -0.66 8.90 -4.16
CA ASP A 30 0.10 7.68 -4.42
C ASP A 30 0.42 6.89 -3.14
N ILE A 31 0.70 7.57 -2.02
CA ILE A 31 0.90 6.90 -0.73
C ILE A 31 -0.43 6.32 -0.21
N GLU A 32 -1.54 7.03 -0.37
CA GLU A 32 -2.88 6.52 -0.01
C GLU A 32 -3.26 5.28 -0.83
N ALA A 33 -2.99 5.30 -2.14
CA ALA A 33 -3.18 4.14 -3.01
C ALA A 33 -2.33 2.94 -2.54
N SER A 34 -1.08 3.19 -2.17
CA SER A 34 -0.17 2.18 -1.64
C SER A 34 -0.70 1.56 -0.33
N ILE A 35 -1.21 2.38 0.60
CA ILE A 35 -1.85 1.91 1.84
C ILE A 35 -3.04 1.00 1.51
N ALA A 36 -3.90 1.41 0.57
CA ALA A 36 -5.07 0.63 0.18
C ALA A 36 -4.68 -0.74 -0.41
N VAL A 37 -3.67 -0.78 -1.27
CA VAL A 37 -3.14 -2.02 -1.86
C VAL A 37 -2.61 -2.96 -0.77
N VAL A 38 -1.81 -2.45 0.18
CA VAL A 38 -1.29 -3.27 1.28
C VAL A 38 -2.44 -3.85 2.12
N ARG A 39 -3.45 -3.03 2.47
CA ARG A 39 -4.62 -3.51 3.24
C ARG A 39 -5.43 -4.55 2.46
N TYR A 40 -5.62 -4.35 1.16
CA TYR A 40 -6.32 -5.29 0.30
C TYR A 40 -5.66 -6.66 0.31
N TYR A 41 -4.36 -6.74 0.02
CA TYR A 41 -3.64 -8.03 0.00
C TYR A 41 -3.53 -8.67 1.39
N ALA A 42 -3.37 -7.88 2.45
CA ALA A 42 -3.42 -8.41 3.82
C ALA A 42 -4.76 -9.11 4.11
N GLY A 43 -5.88 -8.58 3.60
CA GLY A 43 -7.20 -9.20 3.69
C GLY A 43 -7.42 -10.43 2.80
N TRP A 44 -6.46 -10.81 1.97
CA TRP A 44 -6.47 -12.03 1.16
C TRP A 44 -5.61 -13.16 1.75
N CYS A 45 -4.76 -12.87 2.74
CA CYS A 45 -3.79 -13.83 3.27
C CYS A 45 -4.41 -15.12 3.82
N ASP A 46 -5.66 -15.07 4.29
CA ASP A 46 -6.42 -16.20 4.82
C ASP A 46 -7.38 -16.83 3.81
N LYS A 47 -7.46 -16.32 2.57
CA LYS A 47 -8.46 -16.74 1.57
C LYS A 47 -7.89 -17.59 0.44
N ILE A 48 -6.57 -17.77 0.41
CA ILE A 48 -5.91 -18.60 -0.59
C ILE A 48 -5.92 -20.04 -0.06
N HIS A 49 -6.88 -20.82 -0.54
CA HIS A 49 -7.02 -22.24 -0.23
C HIS A 49 -6.80 -23.10 -1.48
N GLY A 50 -6.12 -24.23 -1.33
CA GLY A 50 -5.96 -25.23 -2.38
C GLY A 50 -7.05 -26.31 -2.31
N ASN A 51 -7.32 -26.97 -3.44
CA ASN A 51 -8.17 -28.16 -3.50
C ASN A 51 -7.28 -29.40 -3.68
N THR A 52 -7.50 -30.43 -2.86
CA THR A 52 -6.85 -31.75 -3.04
C THR A 52 -7.85 -32.71 -3.66
N ILE A 53 -7.54 -33.23 -4.86
CA ILE A 53 -8.34 -34.28 -5.50
C ILE A 53 -7.92 -35.63 -4.90
N GLN A 54 -8.86 -36.39 -4.36
CA GLN A 54 -8.60 -37.73 -3.82
C GLN A 54 -8.52 -38.75 -4.95
N SER A 55 -7.49 -39.62 -4.90
CA SER A 55 -7.28 -40.74 -5.83
C SER A 55 -8.19 -41.92 -5.55
#